data_AF-E2A7J2-F1
#
_entry.id   AF-E2A7J2-F1
#
_cell.length_a   1.000
_cell.length_b   1.000
_cell.length_c   1.000
_cell.angle_alpha   90.00
_cell.angle_beta   90.00
_cell.angle_gamma   90.00
#
_symmetry.space_group_name_H-M   'P 1'
#
loop_
_entity.id
_entity.type
_entity.pdbx_description
1 polymer ?
#
loop_
_entity_poly.entity_id
_entity_poly.type
_entity_poly.pdbx_seq_one_letter_code
_entity_poly.pdbx_strand_id
1 'polypeptide(L)' 'GINPLDAACPEHDIAYARSNDLDQRHIADRILAPRARECITARDSTLGERAAATNVWAAMKAKTK' A
#
# COMPACT_ATOMS: atom_id res chain seq x y z
N GLY A 1 -8.25 9.22 -11.16
CA GLY A 1 -9.46 8.45 -10.84
C GLY A 1 -9.39 8.06 -9.38
N ILE A 2 -10.45 7.54 -8.76
CA ILE A 2 -10.30 7.00 -7.40
C ILE A 2 -9.41 5.76 -7.52
N ASN A 3 -8.14 5.91 -7.15
CA ASN A 3 -7.15 4.86 -7.21
C ASN A 3 -7.36 3.91 -6.02
N PRO A 4 -7.46 2.59 -6.21
CA PRO A 4 -7.58 1.64 -5.09
C PRO A 4 -6.44 1.78 -4.06
N LEU A 5 -5.28 2.29 -4.46
CA LEU A 5 -4.20 2.62 -3.54
C LEU A 5 -4.54 3.79 -2.59
N ASP A 6 -5.27 4.80 -3.06
CA ASP A 6 -5.65 5.96 -2.24
C ASP A 6 -6.61 5.57 -1.11
N ALA A 7 -7.47 4.57 -1.35
CA ALA A 7 -8.35 4.02 -0.32
C ALA A 7 -7.60 3.10 0.66
N ALA A 8 -6.59 2.37 0.19
CA ALA A 8 -5.84 1.42 0.99
C ALA A 8 -4.83 2.09 1.95
N CYS A 9 -4.31 3.28 1.62
CA CYS A 9 -3.38 4.01 2.49
C CYS A 9 -4.02 4.41 3.85
N PRO A 10 -5.21 5.03 3.91
CA PRO A 10 -5.88 5.32 5.18
C PRO A 10 -6.22 4.07 5.99
N GLU A 11 -6.62 2.97 5.34
CA GLU A 11 -6.90 1.70 6.03
C GLU A 11 -5.63 1.14 6.70
N HIS A 12 -4.50 1.23 6.02
CA HIS A 12 -3.19 0.85 6.55
C HIS A 12 -2.79 1.71 7.75
N ASP A 13 -2.90 3.04 7.63
CA ASP A 13 -2.59 3.96 8.72
C ASP A 13 -3.47 3.72 9.96
N ILE A 14 -4.76 3.45 9.76
CA ILE A 14 -5.69 3.10 10.85
C ILE A 14 -5.28 1.79 11.52
N ALA A 15 -4.93 0.75 10.75
CA ALA A 15 -4.47 -0.52 11.31
C ALA A 15 -3.18 -0.34 12.13
N TYR A 16 -2.26 0.48 11.64
CA TYR A 16 -1.01 0.84 12.32
C TYR A 16 -1.24 1.64 13.62
N ALA A 17 -2.22 2.53 13.62
CA ALA A 17 -2.60 3.33 14.79
C ALA A 17 -3.33 2.50 15.86
N ARG A 18 -4.13 1.50 15.43
CA ARG A 18 -4.92 0.66 16.34
C ARG A 18 -4.13 -0.46 17.01
N SER A 19 -3.06 -0.94 16.38
CA SER A 19 -2.27 -2.05 16.93
C SER A 19 -0.77 -1.77 16.88
N ASN A 20 -0.10 -2.09 17.99
CA ASN A 20 1.35 -2.14 18.06
C ASN A 20 1.90 -3.56 17.88
N ASP A 21 1.03 -4.55 17.67
CA ASP A 21 1.38 -5.93 17.39
C ASP A 21 1.99 -6.05 15.99
N LEU A 22 3.15 -6.68 15.93
CA LEU A 22 3.91 -6.83 14.70
C LEU A 22 3.13 -7.65 13.66
N ASP A 23 2.46 -8.72 14.09
CA ASP A 23 1.63 -9.57 13.22
C ASP A 23 0.47 -8.80 12.57
N GLN A 24 -0.20 -7.92 13.33
CA GLN A 24 -1.29 -7.10 12.80
C GLN A 24 -0.78 -6.06 11.79
N ARG A 25 0.40 -5.48 12.04
CA ARG A 25 1.05 -4.56 11.11
C ARG A 25 1.51 -5.26 9.83
N HIS A 26 2.04 -6.48 9.93
CA HIS A 26 2.38 -7.29 8.76
C HIS A 26 1.16 -7.67 7.93
N ILE A 27 -0.01 -7.89 8.55
CA ILE A 27 -1.25 -8.12 7.81
C ILE A 27 -1.61 -6.86 7.02
N ALA A 28 -1.54 -5.67 7.62
CA ALA A 28 -1.78 -4.41 6.93
C ALA A 28 -0.80 -4.17 5.78
N ASP A 29 0.50 -4.41 5.99
CA ASP A 29 1.53 -4.28 4.95
C ASP A 29 1.30 -5.26 3.78
N ARG A 30 0.88 -6.50 4.08
CA ARG A 30 0.55 -7.53 3.08
C ARG A 30 -0.70 -7.22 2.27
N ILE A 31 -1.61 -6.40 2.81
CA ILE A 31 -2.80 -5.93 2.09
C ILE A 31 -2.46 -4.70 1.23
N LEU A 32 -1.66 -3.76 1.73
CA LEU A 32 -1.32 -2.54 1.00
C LEU A 32 -0.39 -2.80 -0.19
N ALA A 33 0.56 -3.73 -0.07
CA ALA A 33 1.48 -4.08 -1.15
C ALA A 33 0.79 -4.49 -2.47
N PRO A 34 -0.14 -5.46 -2.53
CA PRO A 34 -0.80 -5.84 -3.78
C PRO A 34 -1.62 -4.69 -4.38
N ARG A 35 -2.26 -3.83 -3.56
CA ARG A 35 -2.99 -2.65 -4.03
C ARG A 35 -2.07 -1.63 -4.71
N ALA A 36 -0.89 -1.40 -4.11
CA ALA A 36 0.14 -0.58 -4.74
C ALA A 36 0.61 -1.21 -6.06
N ARG A 37 0.77 -2.55 -6.10
CA ARG A 37 1.18 -3.25 -7.32
C ARG A 37 0.14 -3.15 -8.45
N GLU A 38 -1.14 -3.25 -8.14
CA GLU A 38 -2.25 -3.07 -9.07
C GLU A 38 -2.15 -1.68 -9.74
N CYS A 39 -1.97 -0.62 -8.95
CA CYS A 39 -1.80 0.75 -9.44
C CYS A 39 -0.56 0.92 -10.35
N ILE A 40 0.59 0.31 -10.00
CA ILE A 40 1.79 0.35 -10.84
C ILE A 40 1.52 -0.19 -12.25
N THR A 41 0.72 -1.26 -12.35
CA THR A 41 0.42 -1.93 -13.62
C THR A 41 -0.84 -1.41 -14.33
N ALA A 42 -1.65 -0.60 -13.65
CA ALA A 42 -2.91 -0.08 -14.17
C ALA A 42 -2.68 0.88 -15.34
N ARG A 43 -3.37 0.64 -16.46
CA ARG A 43 -3.21 1.41 -17.72
C ARG A 43 -3.67 2.85 -17.61
N ASP A 44 -4.66 3.09 -16.74
CA ASP A 44 -5.32 4.36 -16.47
C ASP A 44 -4.60 5.19 -15.38
N SER A 45 -3.61 4.63 -14.68
CA SER A 45 -2.78 5.39 -13.75
C SER A 45 -1.77 6.28 -14.49
N THR A 46 -1.67 7.53 -14.04
CA THR A 46 -0.65 8.47 -14.48
C THR A 46 0.75 8.02 -14.05
N LEU A 47 1.78 8.60 -14.68
CA LEU A 47 3.17 8.34 -14.30
C LEU A 47 3.46 8.69 -12.84
N GLY A 48 2.86 9.77 -12.33
CA GLY A 48 2.98 10.19 -10.93
C GLY A 48 2.37 9.19 -9.96
N GLU A 49 1.16 8.70 -10.26
CA GLU A 49 0.49 7.67 -9.46
C GLU A 49 1.31 6.37 -9.42
N ARG A 50 1.84 5.93 -10.56
CA ARG A 50 2.69 4.73 -10.62
C ARG A 50 3.99 4.89 -9.84
N ALA A 51 4.61 6.07 -9.88
CA ALA A 51 5.82 6.36 -9.12
C ALA A 51 5.55 6.32 -7.60
N ALA A 52 4.48 6.97 -7.14
CA ALA A 52 4.05 6.92 -5.74
C ALA A 52 3.74 5.48 -5.29
N ALA A 53 2.99 4.74 -6.11
CA ALA A 53 2.67 3.34 -5.86
C ALA A 53 3.91 2.44 -5.80
N THR A 54 4.92 2.70 -6.61
CA THR A 54 6.20 1.97 -6.57
C THR A 54 6.92 2.18 -5.24
N ASN A 55 6.96 3.42 -4.73
CA ASN A 55 7.55 3.71 -3.43
C ASN A 55 6.81 2.99 -2.29
N VAL A 56 5.48 3.03 -2.30
CA VAL A 56 4.65 2.32 -1.30
C VAL A 56 4.89 0.82 -1.36
N TRP A 57 4.84 0.22 -2.56
CA TRP A 57 5.07 -1.22 -2.74
C TRP A 57 6.45 -1.66 -2.21
N ALA A 58 7.50 -0.90 -2.53
CA ALA A 58 8.85 -1.19 -2.06
C ALA A 58 8.96 -1.10 -0.53
N ALA A 59 8.35 -0.07 0.08
CA ALA A 59 8.32 0.10 1.52
C ALA A 59 7.60 -1.08 2.22
N MET A 60 6.43 -1.50 1.73
CA MET A 60 5.69 -2.64 2.32
C MET A 60 6.48 -3.95 2.21
N LYS A 61 7.13 -4.17 1.06
CA LYS A 61 7.99 -5.35 0.85
C LYS A 61 9.21 -5.38 1.76
N ALA A 62 9.77 -4.22 2.11
CA ALA A 62 10.88 -4.12 3.06
C ALA A 62 10.44 -4.43 4.50
N LYS A 63 9.23 -4.01 4.90
CA LYS A 63 8.67 -4.23 6.24
C LYS A 63 8.20 -5.66 6.49
N THR A 64 7.77 -6.37 5.46
CA THR A 64 7.25 -7.75 5.57
C THR A 64 8.37 -8.82 5.51
N LYS A 65 9.65 -8.42 5.55
CA LYS A 65 10.80 -9.33 5.36
C LYS A 65 11.41 -9.76 6.68
#